data_AF-X0WED4-F1
#
_entry.id   AF-X0WED4-F1
#
_cell.length_a   1.000
_cell.length_b   1.000
_cell.length_c   1.000
_cell.angle_alpha   90.00
_cell.angle_beta   90.00
_cell.angle_gamma   90.00
#
_symmetry.space_group_name_H-M   'P 1'
#
loop_
_entity.id
_entity.type
_entity.pdbx_description
1 polymer ?
#
loop_
_entity_poly.entity_id
_entity_poly.type
_entity_poly.pdbx_seq_one_letter_code
_entity_poly.pdbx_strand_id
1 'polypeptide(L)'
;IKFNLEEEKIGTEEESKVAVLISSLLHDIGMSIGRDNHEFLGVVLAMPIIEKTLTKIYDKDIEKKTIIRSLIIECISGHMATQTIYSLEAGLVSIGDGCDMEKGRARIIFLLSRTPQVGDIHKYSANSIQNVEILEGEEKPIRIIVEMTESVGFFQIEEVLFPKMLSNPAKPYIELYGRVTGEDLRRYL
;
A
#
# COMPACT_ATOMS: atom_id res chain seq x y z
N ILE A 1 -1.77 20.06 0.71
CA ILE A 1 -0.75 19.13 1.25
C ILE A 1 0.29 18.99 0.14
N LYS A 2 1.58 19.14 0.46
CA LYS A 2 2.66 19.02 -0.52
C LYS A 2 3.30 17.65 -0.38
N PHE A 3 3.83 17.14 -1.48
CA PHE A 3 4.69 15.97 -1.45
C PHE A 3 6.10 16.31 -0.95
N ASN A 4 6.86 15.31 -0.48
CA ASN A 4 8.20 15.54 0.07
C ASN A 4 9.13 16.20 -0.94
N LEU A 5 9.07 15.79 -2.22
CA LEU A 5 9.90 16.41 -3.27
C LEU A 5 9.65 17.92 -3.41
N GLU A 6 8.38 18.36 -3.26
CA GLU A 6 8.01 19.77 -3.31
C GLU A 6 8.40 20.53 -2.04
N GLU A 7 8.22 19.92 -0.86
CA GLU A 7 8.60 20.53 0.42
C GLU A 7 10.11 20.75 0.51
N GLU A 8 10.89 19.80 0.00
CA GLU A 8 12.35 19.83 -0.01
C GLU A 8 12.92 20.64 -1.18
N LYS A 9 12.08 21.09 -2.12
CA LYS A 9 12.45 21.86 -3.33
C LYS A 9 13.43 21.14 -4.25
N ILE A 10 13.33 19.82 -4.32
CA ILE A 10 14.17 18.94 -5.16
C ILE A 10 13.37 18.28 -6.28
N GLY A 11 12.05 18.52 -6.33
CA GLY A 11 11.19 18.06 -7.41
C GLY A 11 9.81 18.71 -7.36
N THR A 12 8.91 18.14 -8.15
CA THR A 12 7.54 18.63 -8.38
C THR A 12 6.52 17.57 -8.00
N GLU A 13 5.26 17.99 -7.82
CA GLU A 13 4.13 17.08 -7.59
C GLU A 13 4.03 15.97 -8.66
N GLU A 14 4.31 16.32 -9.93
CA GLU A 14 4.25 15.37 -11.04
C GLU A 14 5.31 14.28 -10.91
N GLU A 15 6.50 14.62 -10.41
CA GLU A 15 7.59 13.65 -10.21
C GLU A 15 7.28 12.72 -9.03
N SER A 16 6.64 13.22 -7.97
CA SER A 16 6.10 12.39 -6.88
C SER A 16 5.04 11.43 -7.40
N LYS A 17 4.12 11.89 -8.26
CA LYS A 17 3.11 11.02 -8.89
C LYS A 17 3.74 9.94 -9.77
N VAL A 18 4.78 10.26 -10.53
CA VAL A 18 5.54 9.28 -11.31
C VAL A 18 6.17 8.22 -10.39
N ALA A 19 6.79 8.65 -9.29
CA ALA A 19 7.38 7.74 -8.32
C ALA A 19 6.34 6.81 -7.67
N VAL A 20 5.21 7.37 -7.21
CA VAL A 20 4.08 6.61 -6.64
C VAL A 20 3.54 5.61 -7.66
N LEU A 21 3.27 6.04 -8.90
CA LEU A 21 2.74 5.16 -9.93
C LEU A 21 3.67 3.98 -10.24
N ILE A 22 4.96 4.24 -10.46
CA ILE A 22 5.94 3.19 -10.80
C ILE A 22 6.10 2.23 -9.62
N SER A 23 6.21 2.75 -8.40
CA SER A 23 6.34 1.89 -7.20
C SER A 23 5.07 1.08 -6.93
N SER A 24 3.86 1.64 -7.06
CA SER A 24 2.61 0.89 -6.92
C SER A 24 2.50 -0.26 -7.92
N LEU A 25 3.04 -0.13 -9.14
CA LEU A 25 3.04 -1.21 -10.14
C LEU A 25 4.12 -2.28 -9.89
N LEU A 26 5.17 -1.97 -9.13
CA LEU A 26 6.35 -2.82 -8.97
C LEU A 26 6.57 -3.34 -7.55
N HIS A 27 5.88 -2.82 -6.54
CA HIS A 27 6.15 -3.12 -5.12
C HIS A 27 6.17 -4.63 -4.82
N ASP A 28 5.24 -5.37 -5.42
CA ASP A 28 5.06 -6.80 -5.21
C ASP A 28 5.84 -7.69 -6.20
N ILE A 29 6.70 -7.14 -7.08
CA ILE A 29 7.42 -7.93 -8.09
C ILE A 29 8.30 -9.04 -7.47
N GLY A 30 8.77 -8.84 -6.23
CA GLY A 30 9.54 -9.83 -5.48
C GLY A 30 8.75 -11.09 -5.11
N MET A 31 7.41 -11.02 -5.09
CA MET A 31 6.55 -12.20 -4.86
C MET A 31 6.76 -13.29 -5.92
N SER A 32 7.31 -12.94 -7.08
CA SER A 32 7.71 -13.91 -8.12
C SER A 32 8.85 -14.84 -7.70
N ILE A 33 9.64 -14.47 -6.68
CA ILE A 33 10.71 -15.27 -6.10
C ILE A 33 10.21 -16.01 -4.85
N GLY A 34 9.56 -15.28 -3.94
CA GLY A 34 9.07 -15.81 -2.67
C GLY A 34 8.42 -14.71 -1.83
N ARG A 35 7.84 -15.09 -0.68
CA ARG A 35 7.17 -14.14 0.23
C ARG A 35 8.14 -13.48 1.20
N ASP A 36 9.15 -14.22 1.66
CA ASP A 36 10.10 -13.74 2.65
C ASP A 36 10.99 -12.65 2.03
N ASN A 37 11.02 -11.47 2.64
CA ASN A 37 11.79 -10.31 2.20
C ASN A 37 11.53 -9.92 0.72
N HIS A 38 10.31 -10.16 0.23
CA HIS A 38 9.95 -9.90 -1.16
C HIS A 38 10.09 -8.42 -1.53
N GLU A 39 9.97 -7.50 -0.58
CA GLU A 39 10.18 -6.07 -0.78
C GLU A 39 11.62 -5.76 -1.19
N PHE A 40 12.62 -6.44 -0.60
CA PHE A 40 14.03 -6.24 -0.91
C PHE A 40 14.45 -6.95 -2.19
N LEU A 41 13.99 -8.20 -2.38
CA LEU A 41 14.18 -8.92 -3.64
C LEU A 41 13.49 -8.19 -4.80
N GLY A 42 12.34 -7.56 -4.50
CA GLY A 42 11.58 -6.70 -5.39
C GLY A 42 12.40 -5.52 -5.88
N VAL A 43 13.12 -4.81 -5.00
CA VAL A 43 14.04 -3.72 -5.41
C VAL A 43 15.08 -4.21 -6.42
N VAL A 44 15.67 -5.40 -6.21
CA VAL A 44 16.67 -5.97 -7.12
C VAL A 44 16.07 -6.21 -8.52
N LEU A 45 14.86 -6.79 -8.58
CA LEU A 45 14.15 -7.03 -9.84
C LEU A 45 13.63 -5.76 -10.50
N ALA A 46 13.18 -4.79 -9.71
CA ALA A 46 12.58 -3.54 -10.17
C ALA A 46 13.63 -2.59 -10.75
N MET A 47 14.85 -2.56 -10.21
CA MET A 47 15.91 -1.63 -10.61
C MET A 47 16.12 -1.50 -12.13
N PRO A 48 16.35 -2.58 -12.91
CA PRO A 48 16.52 -2.45 -14.36
C PRO A 48 15.26 -1.94 -15.08
N ILE A 49 14.06 -2.22 -14.55
CA ILE A 49 12.80 -1.72 -15.10
C ILE A 49 12.66 -0.23 -14.83
N ILE A 50 12.96 0.20 -13.60
CA ILE A 50 12.95 1.60 -13.18
C ILE A 50 13.93 2.41 -14.03
N GLU A 51 15.19 1.96 -14.17
CA GLU A 51 16.23 2.64 -14.96
C GLU A 51 15.82 2.81 -16.43
N LYS A 52 15.31 1.72 -17.05
CA LYS A 52 14.84 1.77 -18.44
C LYS A 52 13.64 2.71 -18.61
N THR A 53 12.76 2.78 -17.62
CA THR A 53 11.56 3.61 -17.64
C THR A 53 11.92 5.07 -17.46
N LEU A 54 12.69 5.40 -16.41
CA LEU A 54 13.12 6.77 -16.14
C LEU A 54 14.03 7.32 -17.23
N THR A 55 14.85 6.50 -17.89
CA THR A 55 15.65 6.95 -19.05
C THR A 55 14.77 7.39 -20.23
N LYS A 56 13.58 6.81 -20.41
CA LYS A 56 12.66 7.27 -21.47
C LYS A 56 11.98 8.59 -21.14
N ILE A 57 11.79 8.90 -19.86
CA ILE A 57 11.05 10.08 -19.39
C ILE A 57 12.03 11.25 -19.15
N TYR A 58 13.19 10.97 -18.56
CA TYR A 58 14.16 11.94 -18.06
C TYR A 58 15.58 11.65 -18.60
N ASP A 59 15.69 11.32 -19.90
CA ASP A 59 16.92 10.83 -20.56
C ASP A 59 18.20 11.57 -20.14
N LYS A 60 18.21 12.90 -20.30
CA LYS A 60 19.36 13.76 -20.04
C LYS A 60 19.42 14.32 -18.62
N ASP A 61 18.38 14.12 -17.81
CA ASP A 61 18.26 14.71 -16.47
C ASP A 61 18.66 13.68 -15.41
N ILE A 62 19.98 13.60 -15.15
CA ILE A 62 20.56 12.63 -14.22
C ILE A 62 20.09 12.90 -12.78
N GLU A 63 19.90 14.17 -12.43
CA GLU A 63 19.46 14.60 -11.10
C GLU A 63 18.05 14.08 -10.82
N LYS A 64 17.09 14.38 -11.70
CA LYS A 64 15.71 13.88 -11.56
C LYS A 64 15.63 12.36 -11.54
N LYS A 65 16.35 11.69 -12.45
CA LYS A 65 16.41 10.21 -12.46
C LYS A 65 16.86 9.67 -11.11
N THR A 66 17.89 10.26 -10.52
CA THR A 66 18.45 9.82 -9.24
C THR A 66 17.45 10.02 -8.10
N ILE A 67 16.83 11.20 -8.03
CA ILE A 67 15.85 11.55 -6.99
C ILE A 67 14.63 10.61 -7.07
N ILE A 68 14.01 10.53 -8.25
CA ILE A 68 12.78 9.73 -8.46
C ILE A 68 13.07 8.24 -8.25
N ARG A 69 14.23 7.74 -8.71
CA ARG A 69 14.64 6.35 -8.46
C ARG A 69 14.76 6.07 -6.96
N SER A 70 15.41 6.94 -6.20
CA SER A 70 15.56 6.76 -4.75
C SER A 70 14.20 6.73 -4.06
N LEU A 71 13.28 7.61 -4.44
CA LEU A 71 11.92 7.63 -3.90
C LEU A 71 11.15 6.35 -4.24
N ILE A 72 11.22 5.86 -5.49
CA ILE A 72 10.62 4.59 -5.89
C ILE A 72 11.15 3.43 -5.04
N ILE A 73 12.47 3.40 -4.78
CA ILE A 73 13.09 2.35 -3.96
C ILE A 73 12.61 2.42 -2.50
N GLU A 74 12.48 3.61 -1.92
CA GLU A 74 11.89 3.77 -0.59
C GLU A 74 10.46 3.21 -0.55
N CYS A 75 9.62 3.59 -1.51
CA CYS A 75 8.25 3.08 -1.63
C CYS A 75 8.21 1.55 -1.71
N ILE A 76 9.00 0.94 -2.60
CA ILE A 76 9.02 -0.52 -2.77
C ILE A 76 9.56 -1.21 -1.52
N SER A 77 10.68 -0.76 -0.98
CA SER A 77 11.31 -1.45 0.16
C SER A 77 10.57 -1.26 1.49
N GLY A 78 9.76 -0.20 1.60
CA GLY A 78 9.02 0.13 2.82
C GLY A 78 7.56 -0.28 2.83
N HIS A 79 6.98 -0.76 1.72
CA HIS A 79 5.52 -0.95 1.63
C HIS A 79 4.95 -1.94 2.66
N MET A 80 5.75 -2.92 3.10
CA MET A 80 5.37 -3.91 4.12
C MET A 80 5.44 -3.42 5.56
N ALA A 81 5.84 -2.17 5.80
CA ALA A 81 6.07 -1.61 7.15
C ALA A 81 7.10 -2.39 7.99
N THR A 82 7.95 -3.18 7.33
CA THR A 82 9.13 -3.85 7.92
C THR A 82 10.31 -2.88 8.08
N GLN A 83 10.27 -1.76 7.37
CA GLN A 83 11.22 -0.66 7.45
C GLN A 83 10.50 0.67 7.67
N THR A 84 11.19 1.60 8.31
CA THR A 84 10.70 2.97 8.46
C THR A 84 10.75 3.68 7.11
N ILE A 85 9.63 4.29 6.74
CA ILE A 85 9.48 5.19 5.60
C ILE A 85 9.33 6.63 6.09
N TYR A 86 9.82 7.59 5.32
CA TYR A 86 9.85 9.00 5.70
C TYR A 86 9.05 9.89 4.75
N SER A 87 8.94 9.51 3.48
CA SER A 87 8.16 10.27 2.52
C SER A 87 6.65 10.01 2.61
N LEU A 88 5.86 11.05 2.34
CA LEU A 88 4.42 10.94 2.16
C LEU A 88 4.09 9.97 1.02
N GLU A 89 4.86 10.01 -0.06
CA GLU A 89 4.73 9.13 -1.24
C GLU A 89 4.85 7.65 -0.87
N ALA A 90 5.91 7.26 -0.15
CA ALA A 90 6.05 5.89 0.34
C ALA A 90 4.90 5.51 1.29
N GLY A 91 4.45 6.47 2.11
CA GLY A 91 3.31 6.31 2.98
C GLY A 91 2.03 5.94 2.23
N LEU A 92 1.73 6.67 1.16
CA LEU A 92 0.58 6.45 0.30
C LEU A 92 0.66 5.10 -0.43
N VAL A 93 1.84 4.70 -0.91
CA VAL A 93 2.01 3.38 -1.56
C VAL A 93 1.74 2.25 -0.56
N SER A 94 2.28 2.35 0.65
CA SER A 94 2.07 1.35 1.70
C SER A 94 0.59 1.23 2.10
N ILE A 95 -0.11 2.35 2.28
CA ILE A 95 -1.55 2.34 2.60
C ILE A 95 -2.38 1.83 1.42
N GLY A 96 -2.04 2.23 0.19
CA GLY A 96 -2.70 1.76 -1.02
C GLY A 96 -2.62 0.25 -1.17
N ASP A 97 -1.45 -0.34 -0.94
CA ASP A 97 -1.27 -1.81 -0.88
C ASP A 97 -2.12 -2.43 0.25
N GLY A 98 -2.11 -1.82 1.44
CA GLY A 98 -2.96 -2.26 2.54
C GLY A 98 -4.46 -2.27 2.19
N CYS A 99 -4.93 -1.36 1.34
CA CYS A 99 -6.32 -1.31 0.89
C CYS A 99 -6.68 -2.39 -0.13
N ASP A 100 -5.72 -3.04 -0.80
CA ASP A 100 -5.95 -4.15 -1.74
C ASP A 100 -6.24 -5.48 -1.00
N MET A 101 -7.39 -5.51 -0.31
CA MET A 101 -7.79 -6.63 0.55
C MET A 101 -9.21 -7.16 0.30
N GLU A 102 -9.87 -6.70 -0.77
CA GLU A 102 -11.21 -7.18 -1.11
C GLU A 102 -11.22 -8.67 -1.45
N LYS A 103 -12.35 -9.35 -1.16
CA LYS A 103 -12.56 -10.81 -1.35
C LYS A 103 -12.13 -11.37 -2.71
N GLY A 104 -12.08 -10.55 -3.76
CA GLY A 104 -11.58 -10.95 -5.07
C GLY A 104 -10.17 -11.55 -5.01
N ARG A 105 -9.31 -10.98 -4.16
CA ARG A 105 -7.91 -11.40 -3.95
C ARG A 105 -7.79 -12.75 -3.25
N ALA A 106 -8.72 -13.07 -2.35
CA ALA A 106 -8.72 -14.30 -1.55
C ALA A 106 -9.46 -15.49 -2.18
N ARG A 107 -10.25 -15.25 -3.24
CA ARG A 107 -11.20 -16.23 -3.81
C ARG A 107 -10.57 -17.55 -4.23
N ILE A 108 -9.43 -17.51 -4.93
CA ILE A 108 -8.78 -18.72 -5.44
C ILE A 108 -8.22 -19.58 -4.30
N ILE A 109 -7.57 -18.94 -3.32
CA ILE A 109 -6.98 -19.63 -2.16
C ILE A 109 -8.08 -20.32 -1.33
N PHE A 110 -9.23 -19.66 -1.16
CA PHE A 110 -10.38 -20.25 -0.48
C PHE A 110 -10.93 -21.49 -1.21
N LEU A 111 -11.03 -21.44 -2.55
CA LEU A 111 -11.52 -22.57 -3.35
C LEU A 111 -10.59 -23.79 -3.36
N LEU A 112 -9.28 -23.55 -3.29
CA LEU A 112 -8.26 -24.61 -3.31
C LEU A 112 -8.10 -25.32 -1.95
N SER A 113 -8.39 -24.63 -0.84
CA SER A 113 -8.19 -25.14 0.51
C SER A 113 -9.49 -25.68 1.11
N ARG A 114 -9.79 -26.97 0.86
CA ARG A 114 -11.02 -27.62 1.36
C ARG A 114 -10.92 -28.15 2.80
N THR A 115 -9.72 -28.32 3.32
CA THR A 115 -9.48 -28.80 4.69
C THR A 115 -9.09 -27.64 5.61
N PRO A 116 -9.74 -27.50 6.78
CA PRO A 116 -9.34 -26.51 7.77
C PRO A 116 -7.89 -26.71 8.22
N GLN A 117 -7.13 -25.62 8.29
CA GLN A 117 -5.74 -25.57 8.71
C GLN A 117 -5.50 -24.38 9.66
N VAL A 118 -4.48 -24.50 10.49
CA VAL A 118 -4.01 -23.39 11.32
C VAL A 118 -3.60 -22.22 10.41
N GLY A 119 -4.07 -21.01 10.71
CA GLY A 119 -3.85 -19.82 9.88
C GLY A 119 -4.98 -19.52 8.88
N ASP A 120 -6.02 -20.36 8.80
CA ASP A 120 -7.18 -20.09 7.92
C ASP A 120 -7.96 -18.83 8.30
N ILE A 121 -7.75 -18.27 9.49
CA ILE A 121 -8.32 -16.98 9.89
C ILE A 121 -7.97 -15.86 8.89
N HIS A 122 -6.77 -15.86 8.30
CA HIS A 122 -6.40 -14.90 7.26
C HIS A 122 -7.24 -15.08 5.99
N LYS A 123 -7.59 -16.32 5.63
CA LYS A 123 -8.44 -16.61 4.46
C LYS A 123 -9.89 -16.20 4.72
N TYR A 124 -10.43 -16.54 5.90
CA TYR A 124 -11.82 -16.22 6.26
C TYR A 124 -12.02 -14.71 6.41
N SER A 125 -11.11 -14.03 7.12
CA SER A 125 -11.14 -12.57 7.28
C SER A 125 -11.06 -11.84 5.94
N ALA A 126 -10.09 -12.19 5.07
CA ALA A 126 -10.00 -11.59 3.74
C ALA A 126 -11.24 -11.86 2.87
N ASN A 127 -11.81 -13.07 2.93
CA ASN A 127 -13.02 -13.40 2.16
C ASN A 127 -14.27 -12.66 2.66
N SER A 128 -14.27 -12.19 3.91
CA SER A 128 -15.38 -11.41 4.46
C SER A 128 -15.40 -9.95 3.97
N ILE A 129 -14.26 -9.39 3.55
CA ILE A 129 -14.16 -8.01 3.06
C ILE A 129 -14.88 -7.88 1.72
N GLN A 130 -15.97 -7.11 1.70
CA GLN A 130 -16.79 -6.91 0.52
C GLN A 130 -16.26 -5.79 -0.37
N ASN A 131 -15.87 -4.67 0.25
CA ASN A 131 -15.56 -3.44 -0.43
C ASN A 131 -14.64 -2.58 0.45
N VAL A 132 -13.69 -1.89 -0.17
CA VAL A 132 -12.87 -0.87 0.48
C VAL A 132 -13.11 0.45 -0.25
N GLU A 133 -13.78 1.39 0.42
CA GLU A 133 -14.08 2.71 -0.14
C GLU A 133 -13.03 3.73 0.30
N ILE A 134 -12.49 4.48 -0.65
CA ILE A 134 -11.62 5.64 -0.40
C ILE A 134 -12.39 6.89 -0.80
N LEU A 135 -12.73 7.71 0.19
CA LEU A 135 -13.60 8.87 0.06
C LEU A 135 -12.91 10.14 0.60
N GLU A 136 -13.49 11.30 0.29
CA GLU A 136 -13.17 12.53 1.01
C GLU A 136 -13.62 12.39 2.47
N GLY A 137 -12.71 12.68 3.41
CA GLY A 137 -13.04 12.64 4.84
C GLY A 137 -13.64 13.94 5.37
N GLU A 138 -14.14 13.91 6.59
CA GLU A 138 -14.80 15.06 7.23
C GLU A 138 -13.84 15.86 8.11
N GLU A 139 -12.93 15.17 8.82
CA GLU A 139 -11.90 15.74 9.68
C GLU A 139 -10.53 15.76 8.99
N LYS A 140 -10.25 14.74 8.17
CA LYS A 140 -9.00 14.56 7.43
C LYS A 140 -9.31 14.39 5.94
N PRO A 141 -8.36 14.67 5.03
CA PRO A 141 -8.65 14.65 3.59
C PRO A 141 -9.04 13.28 3.04
N ILE A 142 -8.60 12.18 3.66
CA ILE A 142 -8.87 10.82 3.19
C ILE A 142 -9.66 10.06 4.24
N ARG A 143 -10.77 9.44 3.84
CA ARG A 143 -11.53 8.49 4.63
C ARG A 143 -11.50 7.13 3.97
N ILE A 144 -11.04 6.11 4.70
CA ILE A 144 -11.04 4.72 4.26
C ILE A 144 -12.13 3.99 5.04
N ILE A 145 -13.07 3.36 4.31
CA ILE A 145 -14.13 2.54 4.90
C ILE A 145 -13.96 1.11 4.40
N VAL A 146 -13.74 0.18 5.34
CA VAL A 146 -13.66 -1.25 5.05
C VAL A 146 -15.01 -1.90 5.41
N GLU A 147 -15.74 -2.34 4.39
CA GLU A 147 -17.01 -3.03 4.57
C GLU A 147 -16.82 -4.56 4.51
N MET A 148 -17.44 -5.28 5.45
CA MET A 148 -17.32 -6.73 5.59
C MET A 148 -18.66 -7.39 5.91
N THR A 149 -18.83 -8.65 5.51
CA THR A 149 -20.05 -9.42 5.83
C THR A 149 -20.07 -9.95 7.26
N GLU A 150 -18.89 -10.15 7.85
CA GLU A 150 -18.73 -10.78 9.16
C GLU A 150 -17.61 -10.08 9.93
N SER A 151 -17.73 -10.04 11.25
CA SER A 151 -16.78 -9.36 12.15
C SER A 151 -15.35 -9.91 12.09
N VAL A 152 -15.16 -11.13 11.57
CA VAL A 152 -13.82 -11.68 11.31
C VAL A 152 -13.00 -10.80 10.35
N GLY A 153 -13.64 -9.96 9.54
CA GLY A 153 -12.98 -8.99 8.67
C GLY A 153 -12.19 -7.90 9.41
N PHE A 154 -12.53 -7.58 10.67
CA PHE A 154 -11.75 -6.63 11.48
C PHE A 154 -10.29 -7.07 11.63
N PHE A 155 -10.04 -8.37 11.59
CA PHE A 155 -8.68 -8.91 11.60
C PHE A 155 -7.83 -8.45 10.40
N GLN A 156 -8.43 -8.22 9.22
CA GLN A 156 -7.68 -7.63 8.08
C GLN A 156 -7.30 -6.18 8.36
N ILE A 157 -8.20 -5.42 8.99
CA ILE A 157 -7.88 -4.04 9.38
C ILE A 157 -6.72 -4.05 10.37
N GLU A 158 -6.80 -4.88 11.41
CA GLU A 158 -5.87 -4.88 12.54
C GLU A 158 -4.49 -5.47 12.19
N GLU A 159 -4.43 -6.52 11.36
CA GLU A 159 -3.17 -7.22 11.04
C GLU A 159 -2.54 -6.78 9.72
N VAL A 160 -3.31 -6.19 8.80
CA VAL A 160 -2.78 -5.79 7.48
C VAL A 160 -2.68 -4.27 7.35
N LEU A 161 -3.79 -3.56 7.54
CA LEU A 161 -3.84 -2.12 7.25
C LEU A 161 -3.29 -1.26 8.40
N PHE A 162 -3.68 -1.57 9.64
CA PHE A 162 -3.32 -0.78 10.81
C PHE A 162 -1.80 -0.75 11.08
N PRO A 163 -1.04 -1.86 10.94
CA PRO A 163 0.41 -1.83 11.10
C PRO A 163 1.09 -0.91 10.07
N LYS A 164 0.57 -0.89 8.83
CA LYS A 164 1.02 0.02 7.76
C LYS A 164 0.71 1.49 8.04
N MET A 165 -0.13 1.80 9.02
CA MET A 165 -0.51 3.18 9.39
C MET A 165 0.18 3.70 10.66
N LEU A 166 0.60 2.85 11.60
CA LEU A 166 1.03 3.28 12.93
C LEU A 166 2.15 4.32 12.93
N SER A 167 3.17 4.12 12.08
CA SER A 167 4.36 4.98 11.92
C SER A 167 4.48 5.52 10.49
N ASN A 168 3.34 5.70 9.81
CA ASN A 168 3.30 6.11 8.41
C ASN A 168 3.17 7.65 8.27
N PRO A 169 3.98 8.31 7.42
CA PRO A 169 3.88 9.75 7.16
C PRO A 169 2.50 10.23 6.69
N ALA A 170 1.70 9.35 6.08
CA ALA A 170 0.35 9.67 5.62
C ALA A 170 -0.74 9.56 6.71
N LYS A 171 -0.43 8.97 7.88
CA LYS A 171 -1.38 8.78 9.00
C LYS A 171 -2.14 10.05 9.42
N PRO A 172 -1.51 11.25 9.51
CA PRO A 172 -2.22 12.47 9.89
C PRO A 172 -3.36 12.86 8.92
N TYR A 173 -3.35 12.31 7.71
CA TYR A 173 -4.28 12.65 6.63
C TYR A 173 -5.41 11.64 6.44
N ILE A 174 -5.48 10.59 7.27
CA ILE A 174 -6.40 9.47 7.10
C ILE A 174 -7.31 9.25 8.30
N GLU A 175 -8.61 9.15 8.04
CA GLU A 175 -9.60 8.51 8.90
C GLU A 175 -9.80 7.06 8.45
N LEU A 176 -9.89 6.13 9.39
CA LEU A 176 -10.09 4.71 9.09
C LEU A 176 -11.33 4.19 9.82
N TYR A 177 -12.23 3.56 9.08
CA TYR A 177 -13.44 2.95 9.60
C TYR A 177 -13.59 1.51 9.12
N GLY A 178 -14.22 0.69 9.95
CA GLY A 178 -14.70 -0.64 9.59
C GLY A 178 -16.20 -0.76 9.83
N ARG A 179 -16.91 -1.50 8.97
CA ARG A 179 -18.35 -1.73 9.08
C ARG A 179 -18.69 -3.17 8.73
N VAL A 180 -19.39 -3.85 9.64
CA VAL A 180 -20.11 -5.09 9.29
C VAL A 180 -21.42 -4.69 8.62
N THR A 181 -21.78 -5.31 7.50
CA THR A 181 -23.01 -4.98 6.77
C THR A 181 -24.23 -5.07 7.68
N GLY A 182 -24.97 -3.96 7.82
CA GLY A 182 -26.13 -3.85 8.70
C GLY A 182 -25.82 -3.38 10.13
N GLU A 183 -24.55 -3.14 10.47
CA GLU A 183 -24.11 -2.54 11.73
C GLU A 183 -23.62 -1.09 11.53
N ASP A 184 -23.43 -0.39 12.66
CA ASP A 184 -22.85 0.95 12.70
C ASP A 184 -21.36 0.96 12.34
N LEU A 185 -20.90 2.11 11.84
CA LEU A 185 -19.48 2.36 11.55
C LEU A 185 -18.65 2.35 12.85
N ARG A 186 -17.55 1.61 12.85
CA ARG A 186 -16.54 1.62 13.91
C ARG A 186 -15.32 2.39 13.46
N ARG A 187 -14.89 3.37 14.25
CA ARG A 187 -13.73 4.22 13.97
C ARG A 187 -12.46 3.64 14.57
N TYR A 188 -11.40 3.58 13.77
CA TYR A 188 -10.04 3.21 14.18
C TYR A 188 -9.11 4.44 14.31
N LEU A 189 -9.19 5.41 13.38
CA LEU A 189 -8.33 6.61 13.28
C LEU A 189 -9.10 7.87 12.83
#